data_AF-A0A9P0W0V2-F1
#
_entry.id   AF-A0A9P0W0V2-F1
#
_cell.length_a   1.000
_cell.length_b   1.000
_cell.length_c   1.000
_cell.angle_alpha   90.00
_cell.angle_beta   90.00
_cell.angle_gamma   90.00
#
_symmetry.space_group_name_H-M   'P 1'
#
loop_
_entity.id
_entity.type
_entity.pdbx_description
1 polymer ?
#
loop_
_entity_poly.entity_id
_entity_poly.type
_entity_poly.pdbx_seq_one_letter_code
_entity_poly.pdbx_strand_id
1 'polypeptide(L)'
;MTRAEKIRYERLQLVCRKALEQSIKKSMSLEHIKSCYPEIANSKEGLKHLENARQQMVDFWFTNSLREFNLIFKDRGMEAKLNELDELIQQSYKRLEKYNDKHDDAEIDVDDEVLEEGPVYLNKLTPDRIMEANIIHTKENTLRSLSMIHDQLRLDNEELYSQLKAVSDGSEDIKKTILSEVEFFNEGIAKLKDEEDMVLKNLDTLIESADEYIVKGASV
;
A
#
# COMPACT_ATOMS: atom_id res chain seq x y z
N MET A 1 16.81 2.56 4.18
CA MET A 1 16.33 2.89 5.56
C MET A 1 17.52 2.76 6.50
N THR A 2 18.10 3.87 6.95
CA THR A 2 19.14 3.81 8.01
C THR A 2 18.46 3.41 9.32
N ARG A 3 18.88 2.26 9.86
CA ARG A 3 18.37 1.73 11.13
C ARG A 3 18.68 2.76 12.22
N ALA A 4 17.65 3.21 12.92
CA ALA A 4 17.87 4.15 14.00
C ALA A 4 18.73 3.52 15.09
N GLU A 5 19.71 4.29 15.58
CA GLU A 5 20.58 3.86 16.66
C GLU A 5 19.78 3.94 17.95
N LYS A 6 19.50 2.76 18.53
CA LYS A 6 18.69 2.59 19.73
C LYS A 6 19.57 2.67 20.96
N ILE A 7 19.95 3.88 21.35
CA ILE A 7 21.00 4.12 22.35
C ILE A 7 20.43 4.47 23.73
N ARG A 8 19.23 5.04 23.81
CA ARG A 8 18.73 5.60 25.09
C ARG A 8 18.37 4.54 26.11
N TYR A 9 17.73 3.46 25.67
CA TYR A 9 17.32 2.39 26.57
C TYR A 9 18.53 1.69 27.21
N GLU A 10 19.56 1.39 26.41
CA GLU A 10 20.82 0.81 26.90
C GLU A 10 21.52 1.74 27.90
N ARG A 11 21.57 3.04 27.60
CA ARG A 11 22.15 4.04 28.51
C ARG A 11 21.35 4.16 29.81
N LEU A 12 20.02 4.08 29.77
CA LEU A 12 19.18 4.07 30.98
C LEU A 12 19.51 2.87 31.86
N GLN A 13 19.57 1.67 31.28
CA GLN A 13 19.94 0.45 32.01
C GLN A 13 21.33 0.57 32.64
N LEU A 14 22.30 1.11 31.89
CA LEU A 14 23.66 1.33 32.38
C LEU A 14 23.70 2.30 33.56
N VAL A 15 22.98 3.41 33.47
CA VAL A 15 22.92 4.41 34.55
C VAL A 15 22.27 3.83 35.81
N CYS A 16 21.14 3.13 35.67
CA CYS A 16 20.47 2.48 36.80
C CYS A 16 21.38 1.44 37.49
N ARG A 17 22.08 0.61 36.71
CA ARG A 17 23.02 -0.37 37.24
C ARG A 17 24.17 0.30 37.99
N LYS A 18 24.82 1.29 37.37
CA LYS A 18 25.93 2.02 37.99
C LYS A 18 25.49 2.76 39.25
N ALA A 19 24.31 3.39 39.24
CA ALA A 19 23.77 4.05 40.42
C ALA A 19 23.58 3.06 41.58
N LEU A 20 22.99 1.88 41.30
CA LEU A 20 22.82 0.82 42.29
C LEU A 20 24.16 0.32 42.85
N GLU A 21 25.15 0.06 41.98
CA GLU A 21 26.49 -0.36 42.39
C GLU A 21 27.16 0.68 43.31
N GLN A 22 27.07 1.97 42.95
CA GLN A 22 27.65 3.04 43.76
C GLN A 22 26.90 3.22 45.08
N SER A 23 25.57 3.09 45.10
CA SER A 23 24.76 3.12 46.31
C SER A 23 25.16 2.01 47.27
N ILE A 24 25.25 0.77 46.80
CA ILE A 24 25.66 -0.39 47.60
C ILE A 24 27.10 -0.24 48.09
N LYS A 25 28.03 0.17 47.22
CA LYS A 25 29.43 0.36 47.59
C LYS A 25 29.61 1.37 48.72
N LYS A 26 28.83 2.46 48.68
CA LYS A 26 28.89 3.52 49.70
C LYS A 26 28.20 3.13 51.01
N SER A 27 27.05 2.46 50.95
CA SER A 27 26.26 2.10 52.14
C SER A 27 26.76 0.85 52.84
N MET A 28 27.35 -0.09 52.10
CA MET A 28 27.74 -1.42 52.60
C MET A 28 29.25 -1.63 52.54
N SER A 29 30.03 -0.62 52.97
CA SER A 29 31.46 -0.82 53.20
C SER A 29 31.68 -1.68 54.44
N LEU A 30 32.69 -2.55 54.42
CA LEU A 30 33.01 -3.42 55.55
C LEU A 30 33.35 -2.59 56.81
N GLU A 31 33.93 -1.41 56.64
CA GLU A 31 34.25 -0.49 57.74
C GLU A 31 32.99 0.04 58.43
N HIS A 32 31.94 0.40 57.68
CA HIS A 32 30.65 0.81 58.25
C HIS A 32 29.98 -0.34 59.01
N ILE A 33 30.08 -1.58 58.51
CA ILE A 33 29.53 -2.74 59.23
C ILE A 33 30.30 -2.97 60.54
N LYS A 34 31.62 -2.87 60.52
CA LYS A 34 32.45 -3.01 61.72
C LYS A 34 32.15 -1.93 62.76
N SER A 35 31.90 -0.69 62.32
CA SER A 35 31.56 0.41 63.24
C SER A 35 30.17 0.24 63.85
N CYS A 36 29.22 -0.34 63.13
CA CYS A 36 27.88 -0.64 63.66
C CYS A 36 27.84 -1.88 64.57
N TYR A 37 28.75 -2.85 64.39
CA TYR A 37 28.79 -4.11 65.14
C TYR A 37 30.18 -4.41 65.75
N PRO A 38 30.72 -3.53 66.61
CA PRO A 38 32.11 -3.63 67.08
C PRO A 38 32.39 -4.88 67.92
N GLU A 39 31.43 -5.31 68.76
CA GLU A 39 31.58 -6.48 69.63
C GLU A 39 31.77 -7.78 68.82
N ILE A 40 30.99 -7.94 67.75
CA ILE A 40 31.04 -9.11 66.87
C ILE A 40 32.31 -9.06 66.00
N ALA A 41 32.65 -7.87 65.50
CA ALA A 41 33.80 -7.63 64.63
C ALA A 41 35.16 -7.87 65.32
N ASN A 42 35.24 -7.77 66.65
CA ASN A 42 36.45 -8.05 67.42
C ASN A 42 36.81 -9.54 67.47
N SER A 43 35.85 -10.43 67.21
CA SER A 43 36.09 -11.87 67.12
C SER A 43 36.42 -12.28 65.68
N LYS A 44 37.39 -13.19 65.50
CA LYS A 44 37.79 -13.67 64.16
C LYS A 44 36.65 -14.40 63.43
N GLU A 45 35.85 -15.18 64.16
CA GLU A 45 34.67 -15.85 63.60
C GLU A 45 33.53 -14.88 63.31
N GLY A 46 33.21 -13.96 64.23
CA GLY A 46 32.17 -12.95 64.02
C GLY A 46 32.45 -12.04 62.83
N LEU A 47 33.72 -11.67 62.62
CA LEU A 47 34.15 -10.94 61.42
C LEU A 47 33.84 -11.71 60.13
N LYS A 48 34.12 -13.02 60.09
CA LYS A 48 33.83 -13.88 58.94
C LYS A 48 32.32 -14.02 58.70
N HIS A 49 31.53 -14.13 59.77
CA HIS A 49 30.07 -14.16 59.66
C HIS A 49 29.50 -12.83 59.14
N LEU A 50 30.03 -11.69 59.60
CA LEU A 50 29.64 -10.37 59.10
C LEU A 50 30.00 -10.18 57.63
N GLU A 51 31.16 -10.66 57.19
CA GLU A 51 31.56 -10.59 55.79
C GLU A 51 30.67 -11.44 54.89
N ASN A 52 30.32 -12.66 55.33
CA ASN A 52 29.38 -13.52 54.62
C ASN A 52 27.96 -12.90 54.57
N ALA A 53 27.47 -12.37 55.70
CA ALA A 53 26.16 -11.72 55.76
C ALA A 53 26.11 -10.48 54.86
N ARG A 54 27.17 -9.66 54.87
CA ARG A 54 27.32 -8.53 53.96
C ARG A 54 27.24 -8.96 52.51
N GLN A 55 27.99 -9.99 52.12
CA GLN A 55 27.99 -10.48 50.74
C GLN A 55 26.59 -10.93 50.32
N GLN A 56 25.90 -11.70 51.16
CA GLN A 56 24.51 -12.11 50.91
C GLN A 56 23.56 -10.92 50.77
N MET A 57 23.69 -9.90 51.63
CA MET A 57 22.87 -8.67 51.54
C MET A 57 23.15 -7.90 50.25
N VAL A 58 24.42 -7.78 49.86
CA VAL A 58 24.83 -7.12 48.61
C VAL A 58 24.25 -7.85 47.40
N ASP A 59 24.40 -9.17 47.34
CA ASP A 59 23.92 -9.99 46.22
C ASP A 59 22.39 -9.97 46.14
N PHE A 60 21.72 -10.10 47.28
CA PHE A 60 20.26 -10.03 47.35
C PHE A 60 19.75 -8.67 46.90
N TRP A 61 20.31 -7.58 47.43
CA TRP A 61 19.93 -6.23 47.04
C TRP A 61 20.14 -6.03 45.55
N PHE A 62 21.34 -6.34 45.04
CA PHE A 62 21.69 -6.12 43.64
C PHE A 62 20.76 -6.87 42.69
N THR A 63 20.60 -8.18 42.89
CA THR A 63 19.77 -9.02 42.02
C THR A 63 18.29 -8.65 42.13
N ASN A 64 17.79 -8.39 43.34
CA ASN A 64 16.38 -8.05 43.53
C ASN A 64 16.05 -6.68 42.93
N SER A 65 16.89 -5.66 43.14
CA SER A 65 16.68 -4.34 42.56
C SER A 65 16.76 -4.35 41.03
N LEU A 66 17.70 -5.10 40.44
CA LEU A 66 17.75 -5.24 38.98
C LEU A 66 16.50 -5.94 38.43
N ARG A 67 16.00 -6.97 39.11
CA ARG A 67 14.75 -7.66 38.74
C ARG A 67 13.57 -6.68 38.77
N GLU A 68 13.44 -5.88 39.83
CA GLU A 68 12.37 -4.89 39.96
C GLU A 68 12.49 -3.77 38.90
N PHE A 69 13.71 -3.28 38.61
CA PHE A 69 13.91 -2.31 37.52
C PHE A 69 13.45 -2.86 36.17
N ASN A 70 13.78 -4.11 35.87
CA ASN A 70 13.36 -4.76 34.62
C ASN A 70 11.84 -4.92 34.54
N LEU A 71 11.17 -5.25 35.66
CA LEU A 71 9.72 -5.29 35.71
C LEU A 71 9.11 -3.92 35.42
N ILE A 72 9.61 -2.86 36.06
CA ILE A 72 9.15 -1.48 35.82
C ILE A 72 9.36 -1.09 34.35
N PHE A 73 10.51 -1.43 33.75
CA PHE A 73 10.79 -1.14 32.34
C PHE A 73 9.82 -1.85 31.41
N LYS A 74 9.49 -3.12 31.70
CA LYS A 74 8.54 -3.92 30.94
C LYS A 74 7.12 -3.37 31.06
N ASP A 75 6.65 -3.14 32.28
CA ASP A 75 5.28 -2.66 32.56
C ASP A 75 5.00 -1.31 31.90
N ARG A 76 6.00 -0.43 31.86
CA ARG A 76 5.86 0.90 31.24
C ARG A 76 6.16 0.92 29.74
N GLY A 77 6.61 -0.20 29.16
CA GLY A 77 7.05 -0.28 27.77
C GLY A 77 8.18 0.69 27.46
N MET A 78 9.13 0.84 28.39
CA MET A 78 10.19 1.86 28.30
C MET A 78 11.10 1.66 27.09
N GLU A 79 11.41 0.41 26.75
CA GLU A 79 12.24 0.08 25.59
C GLU A 79 11.60 0.57 24.30
N ALA A 80 10.33 0.26 24.06
CA ALA A 80 9.61 0.69 22.87
C ALA A 80 9.57 2.22 22.76
N LYS A 81 9.21 2.90 23.85
CA LYS A 81 9.09 4.37 23.88
C LYS A 81 10.43 5.09 23.65
N LEU A 82 11.51 4.59 24.24
CA LEU A 82 12.83 5.22 24.07
C LEU A 82 13.41 4.93 22.68
N ASN A 83 13.12 3.76 22.12
CA ASN A 83 13.49 3.44 20.73
C ASN A 83 12.72 4.30 19.73
N GLU A 84 11.41 4.47 19.93
CA GLU A 84 10.57 5.36 19.13
C GLU A 84 11.06 6.82 19.24
N LEU A 85 11.45 7.27 20.44
CA LEU A 85 12.03 8.59 20.62
C LEU A 85 13.34 8.77 19.85
N ASP A 86 14.23 7.78 19.85
CA ASP A 86 15.46 7.82 19.05
C ASP A 86 15.14 7.88 17.55
N GLU A 87 14.13 7.12 17.08
CA GLU A 87 13.64 7.16 15.71
C GLU A 87 13.10 8.56 15.33
N LEU A 88 12.26 9.16 16.17
CA LEU A 88 11.70 10.50 15.96
C LEU A 88 12.78 11.59 15.91
N ILE A 89 13.78 11.49 16.78
CA ILE A 89 14.89 12.45 16.81
C ILE A 89 15.72 12.35 15.52
N GLN A 90 16.04 11.13 15.07
CA GLN A 90 16.74 10.95 13.80
C GLN A 90 15.94 11.44 12.59
N GLN A 91 14.63 11.19 12.55
CA GLN A 91 13.76 11.73 11.51
C GLN A 91 13.76 13.26 11.52
N SER A 92 13.83 13.87 12.70
CA SER A 92 13.89 15.32 12.86
C SER A 92 15.23 15.89 12.38
N TYR A 93 16.35 15.24 12.69
CA TYR A 93 17.66 15.61 12.15
C TYR A 93 17.73 15.49 10.62
N LYS A 94 17.17 14.43 10.04
CA LYS A 94 17.10 14.26 8.57
C LYS A 94 16.27 15.34 7.89
N ARG A 95 15.19 15.81 8.52
CA ARG A 95 14.39 16.93 8.01
C ARG A 95 15.19 18.23 8.05
N LEU A 96 15.93 18.48 9.14
CA LEU A 96 16.79 19.64 9.28
C LEU A 96 17.94 19.64 8.25
N GLU A 97 18.58 18.50 8.02
CA GLU A 97 19.66 18.34 7.03
C GLU A 97 19.15 18.67 5.61
N LYS A 98 18.01 18.12 5.21
CA LYS A 98 17.36 18.44 3.93
C LYS A 98 16.96 19.91 3.77
N TYR A 99 16.66 20.59 4.87
CA TYR A 99 16.35 22.02 4.85
C TYR A 99 17.61 22.85 4.62
N ASN A 100 18.71 22.50 5.30
CA ASN A 100 19.98 23.22 5.17
C ASN A 100 20.65 23.01 3.81
N ASP A 101 20.63 21.79 3.27
CA ASP A 101 21.23 21.47 1.96
C ASP A 101 20.59 22.23 0.79
N LYS A 102 19.32 22.65 0.93
CA LYS A 102 18.60 23.41 -0.11
C LYS A 102 18.88 24.92 -0.06
N HIS A 103 19.49 25.42 1.02
CA HIS A 103 19.64 26.85 1.25
C HIS A 103 21.02 27.40 0.85
N ASP A 104 21.99 26.54 0.51
CA ASP A 104 23.34 26.96 0.11
C ASP A 104 23.51 27.18 -1.41
N ASP A 105 22.59 26.73 -2.27
CA ASP A 105 22.81 26.67 -3.73
C ASP A 105 21.72 27.28 -4.65
N ALA A 106 20.74 28.07 -4.17
CA ALA A 106 19.72 28.62 -5.09
C ALA A 106 19.22 30.03 -4.76
N GLU A 107 19.47 30.96 -5.68
CA GLU A 107 18.51 32.01 -6.05
C GLU A 107 17.19 31.30 -6.42
N ILE A 108 16.16 31.41 -5.57
CA ILE A 108 14.87 30.75 -5.80
C ILE A 108 13.86 31.78 -6.26
N ASP A 109 13.51 31.68 -7.55
CA ASP A 109 12.27 32.18 -8.13
C ASP A 109 11.08 31.63 -7.34
N VAL A 110 10.24 32.56 -6.90
CA VAL A 110 9.00 32.33 -6.18
C VAL A 110 7.99 31.70 -7.14
N ASP A 111 7.77 30.38 -7.11
CA ASP A 111 6.53 29.74 -7.63
C ASP A 111 6.42 28.20 -7.44
N ASP A 112 7.06 27.60 -6.42
CA ASP A 112 6.80 26.17 -6.13
C ASP A 112 6.50 25.92 -4.65
N GLU A 113 5.38 25.25 -4.39
CA GLU A 113 4.73 24.91 -3.12
C GLU A 113 5.59 24.01 -2.21
N VAL A 114 6.79 24.46 -1.83
CA VAL A 114 7.57 23.81 -0.78
C VAL A 114 7.04 24.30 0.56
N LEU A 115 6.09 23.54 1.11
CA LEU A 115 5.65 23.63 2.50
C LEU A 115 6.83 24.00 3.42
N GLU A 116 6.81 25.21 3.96
CA GLU A 116 7.68 25.62 5.05
C GLU A 116 7.44 24.65 6.22
N GLU A 117 8.28 23.62 6.36
CA GLU A 117 8.33 22.77 7.55
C GLU A 117 8.98 23.56 8.70
N GLY A 118 8.31 24.62 9.14
CA GLY A 118 8.67 25.37 10.33
C GLY A 118 8.52 24.52 11.60
N PRO A 119 9.15 24.92 12.72
CA PRO A 119 9.05 24.20 13.98
C PRO A 119 7.58 24.13 14.44
N VAL A 120 7.07 22.91 14.66
CA VAL A 120 5.72 22.70 15.20
C VAL A 120 5.70 23.10 16.67
N TYR A 121 5.08 24.23 16.97
CA TYR A 121 4.88 24.68 18.34
C TYR A 121 3.72 23.90 18.99
N LEU A 122 4.05 22.98 19.91
CA LEU A 122 3.07 22.12 20.62
C LEU A 122 1.92 22.93 21.25
N ASN A 123 2.22 24.11 21.78
CA ASN A 123 1.24 25.00 22.45
C ASN A 123 0.24 25.66 21.50
N LYS A 124 0.46 25.58 20.17
CA LYS A 124 -0.43 26.13 19.14
C LYS A 124 -1.19 25.02 18.40
N LEU A 125 -1.02 23.76 18.80
CA LEU A 125 -1.68 22.63 18.15
C LEU A 125 -3.10 22.50 18.72
N THR A 126 -4.07 23.03 17.98
CA THR A 126 -5.49 22.87 18.33
C THR A 126 -5.94 21.44 18.05
N PRO A 127 -6.94 20.92 18.80
CA PRO A 127 -7.53 19.61 18.52
C PRO A 127 -8.00 19.46 17.07
N ASP A 128 -8.53 20.53 16.49
CA ASP A 128 -8.97 20.56 15.08
C ASP A 128 -7.81 20.31 14.11
N ARG A 129 -6.65 20.92 14.34
CA ARG A 129 -5.46 20.69 13.51
C ARG A 129 -4.94 19.25 13.60
N ILE A 130 -5.05 18.61 14.76
CA ILE A 130 -4.68 17.19 14.94
C ILE A 130 -5.64 16.30 14.15
N MET A 131 -6.94 16.60 14.20
CA MET A 131 -7.94 15.88 13.42
C MET A 131 -7.74 16.10 11.92
N GLU A 132 -7.53 17.34 11.48
CA GLU A 132 -7.26 17.68 10.09
C GLU A 132 -6.02 16.96 9.54
N ALA A 133 -4.92 16.90 10.29
CA ALA A 133 -3.71 16.20 9.86
C ALA A 133 -3.96 14.71 9.58
N ASN A 134 -4.75 14.04 10.44
CA ASN A 134 -5.14 12.65 10.20
C ASN A 134 -6.14 12.51 9.04
N ILE A 135 -7.09 13.44 8.93
CA ILE A 135 -8.09 13.45 7.86
C ILE A 135 -7.42 13.64 6.50
N ILE A 136 -6.44 14.53 6.38
CA ILE A 136 -5.71 14.77 5.13
C ILE A 136 -5.08 13.46 4.63
N HIS A 137 -4.37 12.73 5.49
CA HIS A 137 -3.76 11.46 5.08
C HIS A 137 -4.81 10.43 4.61
N THR A 138 -5.94 10.33 5.31
CA THR A 138 -7.03 9.43 4.87
C THR A 138 -7.63 9.87 3.53
N LYS A 139 -7.84 11.18 3.33
CA LYS A 139 -8.37 11.75 2.10
C LYS A 139 -7.42 11.51 0.93
N GLU A 140 -6.12 11.72 1.11
CA GLU A 140 -5.10 11.42 0.09
C GLU A 140 -5.13 9.96 -0.34
N ASN A 141 -5.21 9.03 0.63
CA ASN A 141 -5.29 7.61 0.32
C ASN A 141 -6.58 7.28 -0.46
N THR A 142 -7.72 7.83 -0.05
CA THR A 142 -8.98 7.63 -0.78
C THR A 142 -8.93 8.23 -2.18
N LEU A 143 -8.28 9.38 -2.36
CA LEU A 143 -8.14 10.06 -3.64
C LEU A 143 -7.25 9.25 -4.59
N ARG A 144 -6.13 8.69 -4.10
CA ARG A 144 -5.30 7.77 -4.90
C ARG A 144 -6.09 6.53 -5.32
N SER A 145 -6.86 5.92 -4.42
CA SER A 145 -7.71 4.77 -4.75
C SER A 145 -8.79 5.12 -5.78
N LEU A 146 -9.45 6.27 -5.62
CA LEU A 146 -10.45 6.78 -6.58
C LEU A 146 -9.84 7.06 -7.95
N SER A 147 -8.65 7.67 -8.00
CA SER A 147 -7.92 7.91 -9.25
C SER A 147 -7.61 6.58 -9.96
N MET A 148 -7.12 5.59 -9.22
CA MET A 148 -6.83 4.26 -9.78
C MET A 148 -8.09 3.58 -10.34
N ILE A 149 -9.21 3.66 -9.62
CA ILE A 149 -10.50 3.11 -10.08
C ILE A 149 -11.00 3.86 -11.32
N HIS A 150 -10.89 5.19 -11.32
CA HIS A 150 -11.30 6.03 -12.45
C HIS A 150 -10.49 5.68 -13.70
N ASP A 151 -9.17 5.55 -13.57
CA ASP A 151 -8.29 5.21 -14.68
C ASP A 151 -8.60 3.80 -15.22
N GLN A 152 -8.88 2.84 -14.34
CA GLN A 152 -9.32 1.51 -14.74
C GLN A 152 -10.66 1.55 -15.52
N LEU A 153 -11.66 2.25 -15.00
CA LEU A 153 -12.96 2.38 -15.68
C LEU A 153 -12.85 3.08 -17.03
N ARG A 154 -11.91 4.03 -17.16
CA ARG A 154 -11.64 4.69 -18.44
C ARG A 154 -11.10 3.69 -19.46
N LEU A 155 -10.14 2.88 -19.07
CA LEU A 155 -9.58 1.82 -19.92
C LEU A 155 -10.65 0.78 -20.30
N ASP A 156 -11.45 0.32 -19.34
CA ASP A 156 -12.50 -0.67 -19.58
C ASP A 156 -13.58 -0.12 -20.54
N ASN A 157 -13.96 1.16 -20.40
CA ASN A 157 -14.91 1.82 -21.31
C ASN A 157 -14.33 1.98 -22.72
N GLU A 158 -13.05 2.33 -22.85
CA GLU A 158 -12.36 2.41 -24.14
C GLU A 158 -12.33 1.03 -24.83
N GLU A 159 -12.06 -0.03 -24.06
CA GLU A 159 -12.05 -1.41 -24.56
C GLU A 159 -13.46 -1.85 -25.02
N LEU A 160 -14.48 -1.65 -24.18
CA LEU A 160 -15.86 -2.00 -24.51
C LEU A 160 -16.36 -1.23 -25.74
N TYR A 161 -15.99 0.05 -25.88
CA TYR A 161 -16.33 0.84 -27.07
C TYR A 161 -15.67 0.28 -28.33
N SER A 162 -14.40 -0.13 -28.24
CA SER A 162 -13.68 -0.78 -29.34
C SER A 162 -14.34 -2.10 -29.75
N GLN A 163 -14.70 -2.94 -28.78
CA GLN A 163 -15.41 -4.21 -29.02
C GLN A 163 -16.78 -3.97 -29.67
N LEU A 164 -17.55 -3.01 -29.17
CA LEU A 164 -18.86 -2.67 -29.73
C LEU A 164 -18.74 -2.18 -31.18
N LYS A 165 -17.73 -1.34 -31.45
CA LYS A 165 -17.45 -0.85 -32.80
C LYS A 165 -17.09 -1.99 -33.75
N ALA A 166 -16.20 -2.90 -33.34
CA ALA A 166 -15.82 -4.06 -34.15
C ALA A 166 -17.03 -4.96 -34.49
N VAL A 167 -17.93 -5.18 -33.52
CA VAL A 167 -19.18 -5.94 -33.74
C VAL A 167 -20.13 -5.18 -34.67
N SER A 168 -20.26 -3.86 -34.52
CA SER A 168 -21.09 -3.03 -35.40
C SER A 168 -20.59 -3.06 -36.84
N ASP A 169 -19.28 -2.87 -37.05
CA ASP A 169 -18.65 -2.90 -38.37
C ASP A 169 -18.83 -4.30 -39.01
N GLY A 170 -18.60 -5.37 -38.23
CA GLY A 170 -18.84 -6.74 -38.69
C GLY A 170 -20.31 -7.02 -39.04
N SER A 171 -21.27 -6.47 -38.28
CA SER A 171 -22.69 -6.58 -38.60
C SER A 171 -23.05 -5.83 -39.88
N GLU A 172 -22.42 -4.70 -40.15
CA GLU A 172 -22.65 -3.92 -41.37
C GLU A 172 -22.05 -4.62 -42.61
N ASP A 173 -20.90 -5.27 -42.46
CA ASP A 173 -20.31 -6.10 -43.52
C ASP A 173 -21.18 -7.33 -43.82
N ILE A 174 -21.66 -8.04 -42.79
CA ILE A 174 -22.61 -9.16 -42.97
C ILE A 174 -23.87 -8.67 -43.68
N LYS A 175 -24.42 -7.51 -43.27
CA LYS A 175 -25.59 -6.90 -43.93
C LYS A 175 -25.32 -6.64 -45.41
N LYS A 176 -24.16 -6.08 -45.77
CA LYS A 176 -23.77 -5.86 -47.17
C LYS A 176 -23.65 -7.17 -47.93
N THR A 177 -23.05 -8.21 -47.34
CA THR A 177 -22.96 -9.53 -47.96
C THR A 177 -24.35 -10.10 -48.24
N ILE A 178 -25.25 -10.09 -47.26
CA ILE A 178 -26.62 -10.59 -47.43
C ILE A 178 -27.35 -9.80 -48.54
N LEU A 179 -27.23 -8.47 -48.56
CA LEU A 179 -27.83 -7.66 -49.62
C LEU A 179 -27.31 -8.03 -51.01
N SER A 180 -25.99 -8.22 -51.15
CA SER A 180 -25.39 -8.64 -52.42
C SER A 180 -25.81 -10.05 -52.85
N GLU A 181 -25.95 -10.98 -51.91
CA GLU A 181 -26.46 -12.33 -52.20
C GLU A 181 -27.93 -12.30 -52.63
N VAL A 182 -28.76 -11.49 -51.96
CA VAL A 182 -30.17 -11.30 -52.33
C VAL A 182 -30.29 -10.67 -53.72
N GLU A 183 -29.46 -9.69 -54.06
CA GLU A 183 -29.40 -9.11 -55.40
C GLU A 183 -29.01 -10.16 -56.45
N PHE A 184 -27.97 -10.96 -56.17
CA PHE A 184 -27.56 -12.06 -57.05
C PHE A 184 -28.66 -13.11 -57.25
N PHE A 185 -29.36 -13.51 -56.19
CA PHE A 185 -30.49 -14.42 -56.29
C PHE A 185 -31.66 -13.82 -57.08
N ASN A 186 -31.96 -12.54 -56.90
CA ASN A 186 -33.00 -11.86 -57.65
C ASN A 186 -32.67 -11.78 -59.16
N GLU A 187 -31.42 -11.52 -59.51
CA GLU A 187 -30.96 -11.60 -60.91
C GLU A 187 -31.07 -13.02 -61.47
N GLY A 188 -30.74 -14.04 -60.68
CA GLY A 188 -30.92 -15.44 -61.05
C GLY A 188 -32.38 -15.82 -61.29
N ILE A 189 -33.29 -15.37 -60.42
CA ILE A 189 -34.74 -15.57 -60.59
C ILE A 189 -35.25 -14.86 -61.85
N ALA A 190 -34.79 -13.64 -62.13
CA ALA A 190 -35.16 -12.91 -63.34
C ALA A 190 -34.75 -13.68 -64.61
N LYS A 191 -33.53 -14.22 -64.65
CA LYS A 191 -33.06 -15.03 -65.79
C LYS A 191 -33.87 -16.32 -65.96
N LEU A 192 -34.19 -17.02 -64.88
CA LEU A 192 -35.03 -18.23 -64.94
C LEU A 192 -36.44 -17.91 -65.44
N LYS A 193 -36.98 -16.75 -65.04
CA LYS A 193 -38.29 -16.29 -65.52
C LYS A 193 -38.25 -15.94 -67.01
N ASP A 194 -37.19 -15.31 -67.47
CA ASP A 194 -36.99 -15.03 -68.90
C ASP A 194 -36.86 -16.33 -69.72
N GLU A 195 -36.18 -17.34 -69.18
CA GLU A 195 -36.09 -18.67 -69.78
C GLU A 195 -37.45 -19.40 -69.80
N GLU A 196 -38.22 -19.32 -68.71
CA GLU A 196 -39.58 -19.86 -68.64
C GLU A 196 -40.51 -19.20 -69.68
N ASP A 197 -40.48 -17.87 -69.79
CA ASP A 197 -41.25 -17.12 -70.78
C ASP A 197 -40.83 -17.47 -72.23
N MET A 198 -39.54 -17.76 -72.46
CA MET A 198 -39.06 -18.21 -73.77
C MET A 198 -39.53 -19.64 -74.09
N VAL A 199 -39.51 -20.55 -73.11
CA VAL A 199 -40.02 -21.92 -73.26
C VAL A 199 -41.53 -21.89 -73.53
N LEU A 200 -42.29 -21.08 -72.80
CA LEU A 200 -43.74 -20.91 -73.02
C LEU A 200 -44.02 -20.41 -74.44
N LYS A 201 -43.33 -19.37 -74.92
CA LYS A 201 -43.46 -18.89 -76.31
C LYS A 201 -43.12 -19.97 -77.34
N ASN A 202 -42.05 -20.72 -77.12
CA ASN A 202 -41.67 -21.81 -78.02
C ASN A 202 -42.73 -22.92 -78.02
N LEU A 203 -43.33 -23.23 -76.87
CA LEU A 203 -44.42 -24.21 -76.77
C LEU A 203 -45.66 -23.74 -77.52
N ASP A 204 -46.04 -22.46 -77.38
CA ASP A 204 -47.16 -21.85 -78.09
C ASP A 204 -46.95 -21.92 -79.61
N THR A 205 -45.75 -21.57 -80.11
CA THR A 205 -45.43 -21.71 -81.54
C THR A 205 -45.45 -23.16 -82.02
N LEU A 206 -45.08 -24.12 -81.16
CA LEU A 206 -45.14 -25.54 -81.49
C LEU A 206 -46.59 -26.03 -81.58
N ILE A 207 -47.46 -25.60 -80.65
CA ILE A 207 -48.90 -25.89 -80.66
C ILE A 207 -49.54 -25.30 -81.91
N GLU A 208 -49.27 -24.03 -82.24
CA GLU A 208 -49.78 -23.39 -83.47
C GLU A 208 -49.33 -24.15 -84.73
N SER A 209 -48.07 -24.59 -84.78
CA SER A 209 -47.57 -25.39 -85.90
C SER A 209 -48.23 -26.78 -85.98
N ALA A 210 -48.48 -27.43 -84.84
CA ALA A 210 -49.15 -28.73 -84.78
C ALA A 210 -50.61 -28.63 -85.24
N ASP A 211 -51.31 -27.56 -84.85
CA ASP A 211 -52.68 -27.28 -85.29
C ASP A 211 -52.73 -27.05 -86.81
N GLU A 212 -51.75 -26.36 -87.41
CA GLU A 212 -51.65 -26.25 -88.88
C GLU A 212 -51.47 -27.60 -89.58
N TYR A 213 -50.70 -28.53 -89.00
CA TYR A 213 -50.51 -29.87 -89.57
C TYR A 213 -51.77 -30.75 -89.43
N ILE A 214 -52.54 -30.61 -88.35
CA ILE A 214 -53.82 -31.31 -88.18
C ILE A 214 -54.85 -30.81 -89.20
N VAL A 215 -54.90 -29.49 -89.45
CA VAL A 215 -55.80 -28.90 -90.47
C VAL A 215 -55.42 -29.33 -91.88
N LYS A 216 -54.12 -29.44 -92.20
CA LYS A 216 -53.65 -29.94 -93.51
C LYS A 216 -53.80 -31.45 -93.67
N GLY A 217 -53.76 -32.23 -92.59
CA GLY A 217 -53.97 -33.68 -92.60
C GLY A 217 -55.44 -34.11 -92.74
N ALA A 218 -56.39 -33.25 -92.35
CA ALA A 218 -57.84 -33.51 -92.47
C ALA A 218 -58.43 -33.17 -93.85
N SER A 219 -57.62 -32.71 -94.81
CA SER A 219 -58.04 -32.36 -96.18
C SER A 219 -57.60 -33.38 -97.25
N VAL A 220 -57.40 -34.65 -96.89
CA VAL A 220 -57.20 -35.78 -97.82
C VAL A 220 -58.46 -36.63 -97.89
#